data_AF-A0A1R2CAU2-F1
#
_entry.id   AF-A0A1R2CAU2-F1
#
_cell.length_a   1.000
_cell.length_b   1.000
_cell.length_c   1.000
_cell.angle_alpha   90.00
_cell.angle_beta   90.00
_cell.angle_gamma   90.00
#
_symmetry.space_group_name_H-M   'P 1'
#
loop_
_entity.id
_entity.type
_entity.pdbx_description
1 polymer ?
#
loop_
_entity_poly.entity_id
_entity_poly.type
_entity_poly.pdbx_seq_one_letter_code
_entity_poly.pdbx_strand_id
1 'polypeptide(L)'
;MVLSYLKPINIREAMKYTVLYNVGKSNSQFSPEHTNHIKKLVIKNYFVKSAGMAASICGAYFVPLPINEVFVIPTRILLGLFTFRVLTTSNQIALMNQIKEYCIQYEIEKKIDTLTMSEKDKNMWERSKLYEKLHQNK
;
A
#
# COMPACT_ATOMS: atom_id res chain seq x y z
N MET A 1 17.75 10.97 10.25
CA MET A 1 16.47 11.71 10.26
C MET A 1 15.79 11.81 8.88
N VAL A 2 16.51 11.70 7.76
CA VAL A 2 15.93 11.79 6.39
C VAL A 2 15.20 10.51 5.94
N LEU A 3 15.59 9.33 6.44
CA LEU A 3 14.96 8.04 6.10
C LEU A 3 13.53 7.87 6.66
N SER A 4 13.15 8.66 7.67
CA SER A 4 11.79 8.67 8.22
C SER A 4 10.76 9.25 7.25
N TYR A 5 11.20 10.20 6.41
CA TYR A 5 10.42 10.82 5.34
C TYR A 5 10.38 9.98 4.06
N LEU A 6 11.01 8.80 4.05
CA LEU A 6 10.91 7.82 2.98
C LEU A 6 10.01 6.64 3.34
N LYS A 7 9.38 6.62 4.52
CA LYS A 7 8.44 5.54 4.86
C LYS A 7 7.34 5.53 3.81
N PRO A 8 7.25 4.48 2.97
CA PRO A 8 6.10 4.32 2.10
C PRO A 8 4.88 4.18 3.00
N ILE A 9 3.71 4.61 2.50
CA ILE A 9 2.45 4.12 3.04
C ILE A 9 2.61 2.63 3.30
N ASN A 10 2.23 2.27 4.52
CA ASN A 10 2.65 1.10 5.25
C ASN A 10 2.55 -0.14 4.33
N ILE A 11 3.66 -0.54 3.69
CA ILE A 11 3.70 -1.70 2.78
C ILE A 11 3.08 -2.93 3.48
N ARG A 12 3.18 -2.95 4.81
CA ARG A 12 2.61 -3.94 5.71
C ARG A 12 1.08 -3.89 5.79
N GLU A 13 0.44 -2.72 5.77
CA GLU A 13 -1.03 -2.62 5.65
C GLU A 13 -1.50 -3.07 4.27
N ALA A 14 -0.79 -2.67 3.21
CA ALA A 14 -1.09 -3.18 1.87
C ALA A 14 -0.96 -4.72 1.78
N MET A 15 0.04 -5.30 2.46
CA MET A 15 0.18 -6.74 2.60
C MET A 15 -0.97 -7.36 3.40
N LYS A 16 -1.40 -6.74 4.50
CA LYS A 16 -2.54 -7.18 5.33
C LYS A 16 -3.81 -7.32 4.48
N TYR A 17 -4.13 -6.31 3.66
CA TYR A 17 -5.32 -6.34 2.79
C TYR A 17 -5.19 -7.29 1.60
N THR A 18 -3.96 -7.56 1.14
CA THR A 18 -3.70 -8.59 0.13
C THR A 18 -3.99 -9.98 0.68
N VAL A 19 -3.58 -10.25 1.93
CA VAL A 19 -3.89 -11.50 2.63
C VAL A 19 -5.40 -11.65 2.83
N LEU A 20 -6.09 -10.61 3.30
CA LEU A 20 -7.55 -10.60 3.47
C LEU A 20 -8.28 -10.92 2.15
N TYR A 21 -7.80 -10.37 1.02
CA TYR A 21 -8.35 -10.71 -0.30
C TYR A 21 -8.10 -12.17 -0.71
N ASN A 22 -6.87 -12.67 -0.56
CA ASN A 22 -6.53 -14.04 -0.95
C ASN A 22 -7.33 -15.06 -0.14
N VAL A 23 -7.42 -14.85 1.17
CA VAL A 23 -8.17 -15.73 2.09
C VAL A 23 -9.67 -15.62 1.87
N GLY A 24 -10.19 -14.41 1.62
CA GLY A 24 -11.60 -14.21 1.29
C GLY A 24 -12.00 -14.76 -0.08
N LYS A 25 -11.05 -14.89 -1.01
CA LYS A 25 -11.28 -15.56 -2.31
C LYS A 25 -11.33 -17.09 -2.17
N SER A 26 -10.50 -17.65 -1.28
CA SER A 26 -10.37 -19.10 -1.11
C SER A 26 -11.40 -19.72 -0.15
N ASN A 27 -12.13 -18.90 0.62
CA ASN A 27 -13.07 -19.37 1.63
C ASN A 27 -14.50 -18.88 1.35
N SER A 28 -15.45 -19.82 1.30
CA SER A 28 -16.88 -19.55 1.06
C SER A 28 -17.58 -18.79 2.19
N GLN A 29 -16.95 -18.68 3.36
CA GLN A 29 -17.45 -17.91 4.51
C GLN A 29 -17.30 -16.39 4.31
N PHE A 30 -16.55 -15.95 3.29
CA PHE A 30 -16.54 -14.56 2.86
C PHE A 30 -17.58 -14.33 1.79
N SER A 31 -18.50 -13.38 2.02
CA SER A 31 -19.44 -12.96 0.97
C SER A 31 -18.63 -12.45 -0.24
N PRO A 32 -18.97 -12.88 -1.47
CA PRO A 32 -18.32 -12.43 -2.70
C PRO A 32 -18.30 -10.89 -2.84
N GLU A 33 -19.29 -10.20 -2.27
CA GLU A 33 -19.39 -8.74 -2.26
C GLU A 33 -18.22 -8.08 -1.51
N HIS A 34 -17.85 -8.60 -0.35
CA HIS A 34 -16.74 -8.06 0.44
C HIS A 34 -15.40 -8.28 -0.25
N THR A 35 -15.20 -9.47 -0.82
CA THR A 35 -13.99 -9.82 -1.56
C THR A 35 -13.83 -8.96 -2.82
N ASN A 36 -14.94 -8.70 -3.54
CA ASN A 36 -14.94 -7.82 -4.72
C ASN A 36 -14.68 -6.35 -4.37
N HIS A 37 -15.20 -5.87 -3.24
CA HIS A 37 -14.96 -4.50 -2.79
C HIS A 37 -13.49 -4.28 -2.43
N ILE A 38 -12.89 -5.18 -1.64
CA ILE A 38 -11.47 -5.15 -1.30
C ILE A 38 -10.62 -5.23 -2.58
N LYS A 39 -10.95 -6.13 -3.50
CA LYS A 39 -10.27 -6.25 -4.81
C LYS A 39 -10.29 -4.94 -5.58
N LYS A 40 -11.44 -4.27 -5.68
CA LYS A 40 -11.58 -3.00 -6.39
C LYS A 40 -10.69 -1.91 -5.79
N LEU A 41 -10.64 -1.82 -4.46
CA LEU A 41 -9.80 -0.85 -3.76
C LEU A 41 -8.30 -1.16 -3.92
N VAL A 42 -7.90 -2.43 -3.86
CA VAL A 42 -6.51 -2.86 -4.10
C VAL A 42 -6.07 -2.56 -5.53
N ILE A 43 -6.91 -2.87 -6.53
CA ILE A 43 -6.62 -2.57 -7.94
C ILE A 43 -6.51 -1.05 -8.15
N LYS A 44 -7.42 -0.27 -7.58
CA LYS A 44 -7.38 1.20 -7.65
C LYS A 44 -6.09 1.75 -7.04
N ASN A 45 -5.66 1.20 -5.89
CA ASN A 45 -4.40 1.58 -5.25
C ASN A 45 -3.19 1.27 -6.14
N TYR A 46 -3.16 0.10 -6.77
CA TYR A 46 -2.11 -0.27 -7.74
C TYR A 46 -2.09 0.69 -8.94
N PHE A 47 -3.25 1.00 -9.50
CA PHE A 47 -3.37 1.92 -10.63
C PHE A 47 -2.87 3.32 -10.28
N VAL A 48 -3.30 3.89 -9.15
CA VAL A 48 -2.83 5.20 -8.66
C VAL A 48 -1.31 5.21 -8.49
N LYS A 49 -0.74 4.12 -7.98
CA LYS A 49 0.71 3.96 -7.83
C LYS A 49 1.42 3.96 -9.19
N SER A 50 0.97 3.15 -10.14
CA SER A 50 1.60 3.04 -11.46
C SER A 50 1.46 4.34 -12.26
N ALA A 51 0.27 4.93 -12.28
CA ALA A 51 0.00 6.20 -12.97
C ALA A 51 0.80 7.36 -12.33
N GLY A 52 0.84 7.43 -11.00
CA GLY A 52 1.64 8.41 -10.29
C GLY A 52 3.13 8.27 -10.59
N MET A 53 3.65 7.05 -10.69
CA MET A 53 5.06 6.82 -11.01
C MET A 53 5.40 7.26 -12.43
N ALA A 54 4.55 6.92 -13.41
CA ALA A 54 4.72 7.38 -14.79
C ALA A 54 4.69 8.92 -14.88
N ALA A 55 3.69 9.57 -14.28
CA ALA A 55 3.58 11.03 -14.27
C ALA A 55 4.80 11.71 -13.62
N SER A 56 5.35 11.10 -12.57
CA SER A 56 6.48 11.66 -11.83
C SER A 56 7.81 11.50 -12.56
N ILE A 57 8.02 10.37 -13.23
CA ILE A 57 9.20 10.16 -14.08
C ILE A 57 9.15 11.11 -15.28
N CYS A 58 8.00 11.24 -15.94
CA CYS A 58 7.81 12.19 -17.03
C CYS A 58 8.08 13.62 -16.53
N GLY A 59 7.44 14.03 -15.43
CA GLY A 59 7.62 15.36 -14.85
C GLY A 59 9.08 15.67 -14.52
N ALA A 60 9.79 14.74 -13.86
CA ALA A 60 11.20 14.93 -13.51
C ALA A 60 12.13 15.02 -14.73
N TYR A 61 11.77 14.39 -15.85
CA TYR A 61 12.58 14.43 -17.07
C TYR A 61 12.46 15.77 -17.82
N PHE A 62 11.31 16.44 -17.71
CA PHE A 62 11.06 17.74 -18.34
C PHE A 62 11.49 18.94 -17.51
N VAL A 63 11.89 18.75 -16.24
CA VAL A 63 12.39 19.84 -15.40
C VAL A 63 13.80 20.23 -15.86
N PRO A 64 14.03 21.50 -16.25
CA PRO A 64 15.38 21.98 -16.52
C PRO A 64 16.15 22.05 -15.20
N LEU A 65 17.31 21.38 -15.14
CA LEU A 65 18.15 21.35 -13.95
C LEU A 65 19.44 22.15 -14.22
N PRO A 66 19.74 23.20 -13.44
CA PRO A 66 20.95 24.00 -13.57
C PRO A 66 22.13 23.33 -12.87
N ILE A 67 22.43 22.08 -13.22
CA ILE A 67 23.48 21.27 -12.58
C ILE A 67 24.35 20.58 -13.63
N ASN A 68 25.61 20.32 -13.28
CA ASN A 68 26.57 19.62 -14.13
C ASN A 68 26.05 18.24 -14.55
N GLU A 69 26.41 17.80 -15.77
CA GLU A 69 25.93 16.55 -16.39
C GLU A 69 26.06 15.31 -15.48
N VAL A 70 27.14 15.22 -14.69
CA VAL A 70 27.39 14.13 -13.74
C VAL A 70 26.30 14.00 -12.67
N PHE A 71 25.68 15.11 -12.26
CA PHE A 71 24.63 15.15 -11.23
C PHE A 71 23.20 15.19 -11.80
N VAL A 72 23.04 15.31 -13.12
CA VAL A 72 21.73 15.38 -13.77
C VAL A 72 20.89 14.14 -13.49
N ILE A 73 21.47 12.95 -13.69
CA ILE A 73 20.75 11.68 -13.56
C ILE A 73 20.32 11.42 -12.10
N PRO A 74 21.21 11.49 -11.08
CA PRO A 74 20.81 11.32 -9.68
C PRO A 74 19.73 12.32 -9.23
N THR A 75 19.85 13.58 -9.64
CA THR A 75 18.89 14.62 -9.27
C THR A 75 17.52 14.36 -9.88
N ARG A 76 17.45 13.93 -11.14
CA ARG A 76 16.17 13.54 -11.79
C ARG A 76 15.50 12.37 -11.08
N ILE A 77 16.27 11.37 -10.64
CA ILE A 77 15.74 10.24 -9.86
C ILE A 77 15.15 10.75 -8.55
N LEU A 78 15.88 11.59 -7.81
CA LEU A 78 15.40 12.15 -6.54
C LEU A 78 14.14 13.01 -6.72
N LEU A 79 14.11 13.85 -7.76
CA LEU A 79 12.97 14.69 -8.09
C LEU A 79 11.74 13.86 -8.49
N GLY A 80 11.94 12.80 -9.28
CA GLY A 80 10.90 11.85 -9.66
C GLY A 80 10.35 11.08 -8.47
N LEU A 81 11.20 10.64 -7.54
CA LEU A 81 10.76 9.98 -6.31
C LEU A 81 10.01 10.93 -5.38
N PHE A 82 10.45 12.19 -5.29
CA PHE A 82 9.79 13.20 -4.46
C PHE A 82 8.40 13.58 -5.00
N THR A 83 8.31 13.90 -6.29
CA THR A 83 7.04 14.21 -6.95
C THR A 83 6.08 13.04 -6.90
N PHE A 84 6.57 11.82 -7.09
CA PHE A 84 5.78 10.59 -6.90
C PHE A 84 5.17 10.49 -5.53
N ARG A 85 5.95 10.76 -4.48
CA ARG A 85 5.47 10.74 -3.11
C ARG A 85 4.37 11.79 -2.92
N VAL A 86 4.59 13.03 -3.34
CA VAL A 86 3.61 14.11 -3.15
C VAL A 86 2.29 13.79 -3.86
N LEU A 87 2.35 13.33 -5.12
CA LEU A 87 1.18 13.05 -5.94
C LEU A 87 0.35 11.86 -5.46
N THR A 88 1.00 10.84 -4.88
CA THR A 88 0.32 9.58 -4.55
C THR A 88 -0.03 9.42 -3.09
N THR A 89 0.64 10.14 -2.17
CA THR A 89 0.49 9.89 -0.73
C THR A 89 -0.95 10.13 -0.24
N SER A 90 -1.58 11.24 -0.62
CA SER A 90 -2.96 11.55 -0.19
C SER A 90 -3.97 10.50 -0.66
N ASN A 91 -3.92 10.14 -1.94
CA ASN A 91 -4.81 9.15 -2.54
C ASN A 91 -4.59 7.75 -1.95
N GLN A 92 -3.34 7.35 -1.73
CA GLN A 92 -3.01 6.06 -1.14
C GLN A 92 -3.46 5.99 0.33
N ILE A 93 -3.31 7.07 1.12
CA ILE A 93 -3.83 7.14 2.50
C ILE A 93 -5.35 7.03 2.49
N ALA A 94 -6.04 7.80 1.64
CA ALA A 94 -7.49 7.77 1.54
C ALA A 94 -8.01 6.37 1.17
N LEU A 95 -7.39 5.70 0.19
CA LEU A 95 -7.75 4.34 -0.19
C LEU A 95 -7.47 3.33 0.93
N MET A 96 -6.35 3.47 1.65
CA MET A 96 -6.02 2.58 2.75
C MET A 96 -7.00 2.74 3.93
N ASN A 97 -7.39 3.97 4.24
CA ASN A 97 -8.39 4.26 5.27
C ASN A 97 -9.75 3.69 4.88
N GLN A 98 -10.17 3.81 3.62
CA GLN A 98 -11.41 3.20 3.14
C GLN A 98 -11.40 1.67 3.29
N ILE A 99 -10.29 1.01 2.94
CA ILE A 99 -10.17 -0.44 3.15
C ILE A 99 -10.23 -0.77 4.66
N LYS A 100 -9.54 0.01 5.49
CA LYS A 100 -9.51 -0.19 6.94
C LYS A 100 -10.89 -0.05 7.57
N GLU A 101 -11.58 1.03 7.28
CA GLU A 101 -12.94 1.29 7.78
C GLU A 101 -13.89 0.18 7.35
N TYR A 102 -13.81 -0.26 6.09
CA TYR A 102 -14.58 -1.39 5.59
C TYR A 102 -14.26 -2.68 6.36
N CYS A 103 -12.97 -3.01 6.54
CA CYS A 103 -12.57 -4.21 7.26
C CYS A 103 -12.99 -4.19 8.75
N ILE A 104 -13.00 -3.02 9.39
CA ILE A 104 -13.50 -2.83 10.76
C ILE A 104 -15.02 -2.99 10.81
N GLN A 105 -15.75 -2.29 9.93
CA GLN A 105 -17.22 -2.26 9.90
C GLN A 105 -17.82 -3.66 9.74
N TYR A 106 -17.19 -4.53 8.93
CA TYR A 106 -17.69 -5.87 8.64
C TYR A 106 -17.00 -6.98 9.45
N GLU A 107 -16.17 -6.60 10.43
CA GLU A 107 -15.39 -7.50 11.29
C GLU A 107 -14.58 -8.55 10.51
N ILE A 108 -14.13 -8.18 9.31
CA ILE A 108 -13.40 -9.04 8.35
C ILE A 108 -12.12 -9.56 9.00
N GLU A 109 -11.44 -8.71 9.77
CA GLU A 109 -10.20 -9.08 10.47
C GLU A 109 -10.43 -10.09 11.60
N LYS A 110 -11.60 -10.12 12.23
CA LYS A 110 -11.92 -11.12 13.26
C LYS A 110 -12.23 -12.49 12.64
N LYS A 111 -12.86 -12.48 11.47
CA LYS A 111 -13.25 -13.70 10.75
C LYS A 111 -12.04 -14.43 10.16
N ILE A 112 -10.96 -13.74 9.83
CA ILE A 112 -9.81 -14.38 9.17
C ILE A 112 -9.07 -15.39 10.06
N ASP A 113 -9.10 -15.20 11.39
CA ASP A 113 -8.42 -16.09 12.34
C ASP A 113 -9.04 -17.47 12.42
N THR A 114 -10.30 -17.61 11.99
CA THR A 114 -11.02 -18.89 11.94
C THR A 114 -10.97 -19.54 10.56
N LEU A 115 -10.36 -18.90 9.57
CA LEU A 115 -10.32 -19.38 8.19
C LEU A 115 -9.06 -20.18 7.89
N THR A 116 -9.20 -21.14 6.98
CA THR A 116 -8.06 -21.89 6.48
C THR A 116 -7.23 -20.98 5.57
N MET A 117 -5.93 -20.84 5.89
CA MET A 117 -4.99 -19.98 5.19
C MET A 117 -3.81 -20.79 4.67
N SER A 118 -3.20 -20.35 3.56
CA SER A 118 -1.92 -20.90 3.13
C SER A 118 -0.80 -20.54 4.12
N GLU A 119 0.24 -21.36 4.21
CA GLU A 119 1.37 -21.12 5.12
C GLU A 119 2.08 -19.78 4.83
N LYS A 120 2.16 -19.40 3.54
CA LYS A 120 2.67 -18.10 3.10
C LYS A 120 1.81 -16.95 3.63
N ASP A 121 0.49 -17.03 3.49
CA ASP A 121 -0.43 -15.97 3.92
C ASP A 121 -0.51 -15.87 5.44
N LYS A 122 -0.44 -17.02 6.14
CA LYS A 122 -0.39 -17.08 7.61
C LYS A 122 0.85 -16.37 8.16
N ASN A 123 2.03 -16.66 7.61
CA ASN A 123 3.28 -16.00 8.00
C ASN A 123 3.24 -14.48 7.75
N MET A 124 2.60 -14.05 6.66
CA MET A 124 2.41 -12.62 6.38
C MET A 124 1.43 -11.96 7.36
N TRP A 125 0.34 -12.65 7.72
CA TRP A 125 -0.66 -12.19 8.69
C TRP A 125 -0.09 -12.03 10.10
N GLU A 126 0.62 -13.03 10.62
CA GLU A 126 1.26 -12.99 11.94
C GLU A 126 2.29 -11.86 12.05
N ARG A 127 3.08 -11.65 11.00
CA ARG A 127 4.01 -10.51 10.92
C ARG A 127 3.30 -9.16 10.95
N SER A 128 2.10 -9.06 10.37
CA SER A 128 1.31 -7.83 10.42
C SER A 128 0.80 -7.54 11.84
N LYS A 129 0.30 -8.58 12.54
CA LYS A 129 -0.18 -8.48 13.94
C LYS A 129 0.94 -8.11 14.91
N LEU A 130 2.12 -8.71 14.77
CA LEU A 130 3.28 -8.39 15.62
C LEU A 130 3.67 -6.91 15.50
N TYR A 131 3.60 -6.36 14.29
CA TYR A 131 3.93 -4.97 14.02
C TYR A 131 2.92 -4.00 14.65
N GLU A 132 1.62 -4.29 14.56
CA GLU A 132 0.57 -3.50 15.22
C GLU A 132 0.79 -3.45 16.74
N LYS A 133 1.09 -4.59 17.37
CA LYS A 133 1.39 -4.65 18.82
C LYS A 133 2.62 -3.81 19.21
N LEU A 134 3.65 -3.79 18.38
CA LEU A 134 4.88 -3.03 18.65
C LEU A 134 4.69 -1.51 18.47
N HIS A 135 3.71 -1.09 17.68
CA HIS A 135 3.44 0.31 17.38
C HIS A 135 2.26 0.92 18.15
N GLN A 136 1.42 0.10 18.80
CA GLN A 136 0.38 0.56 19.73
C GLN A 136 0.91 0.86 21.15
N ASN A 137 2.12 0.40 21.49
CA ASN A 137 2.79 0.67 22.78
C ASN A 137 3.70 1.93 22.74
N LYS A 138 3.43 2.88 21.84
CA LYS A 138 4.12 4.18 21.73
C LYS A 138 3.09 5.29 21.61
#